data_AF-A0A7C4R9W0-F1
#
_entry.id   AF-A0A7C4R9W0-F1
#
_cell.length_a   1.000
_cell.length_b   1.000
_cell.length_c   1.000
_cell.angle_alpha   90.00
_cell.angle_beta   90.00
_cell.angle_gamma   90.00
#
_symmetry.space_group_name_H-M   'P 1'
#
loop_
_entity.id
_entity.type
_entity.pdbx_description
1 polymer ?
#
loop_
_entity_poly.entity_id
_entity_poly.type
_entity_poly.pdbx_seq_one_letter_code
_entity_poly.pdbx_strand_id
1 'polypeptide(L)'
;MWIKELLQEFLEKPYQNNLLTKSYALYPKLIYLILGVMIWFFSKDLIVYILMIAINILLLAYLRAYRTILTSLSIWLSTFAVIIFIDYIFMTLKKETIINILYSYLTLTISLLYYLSTPAHQLRELFGTNILTLSYTLIRSFIREVLDTLDSMEVRGYETKYNFLRYVGVIYTLFRNSETRALVLEEALKVRGAEE
;
A
#
# COMPACT_ATOMS: atom_id res chain seq x y z
N MET A 1 16.50 -1.43 6.57
CA MET A 1 16.95 -1.27 5.17
C MET A 1 15.79 -1.50 4.20
N TRP A 2 15.20 -2.70 4.14
CA TRP A 2 14.12 -3.01 3.18
C TRP A 2 12.84 -2.15 3.29
N ILE A 3 12.34 -1.91 4.52
CA ILE A 3 11.15 -1.06 4.74
C ILE A 3 11.40 0.40 4.30
N LYS A 4 12.61 0.93 4.55
CA LYS A 4 12.97 2.30 4.20
C LYS A 4 12.97 2.50 2.68
N GLU A 5 13.57 1.56 1.95
CA GLU A 5 13.59 1.57 0.48
C GLU A 5 12.19 1.41 -0.11
N LEU A 6 11.31 0.57 0.48
CA LEU A 6 9.90 0.45 0.09
C LEU A 6 9.11 1.74 0.30
N LEU A 7 9.31 2.40 1.44
CA LEU A 7 8.65 3.66 1.75
C LEU A 7 9.18 4.81 0.86
N GLN A 8 10.48 4.78 0.50
CA GLN A 8 11.05 5.70 -0.48
C GLN A 8 10.46 5.47 -1.88
N GLU A 9 10.36 4.22 -2.35
CA GLU A 9 9.71 3.86 -3.62
C GLU A 9 8.22 4.24 -3.66
N PHE A 10 7.55 4.27 -2.50
CA PHE A 10 6.18 4.76 -2.37
C PHE A 10 6.06 6.30 -2.46
N LEU A 11 7.08 7.03 -1.99
CA LEU A 11 7.07 8.49 -1.90
C LEU A 11 7.64 9.18 -3.13
N GLU A 12 8.82 8.76 -3.54
CA GLU A 12 9.43 9.09 -4.81
C GLU A 12 8.60 8.36 -5.86
N LYS A 13 7.82 9.08 -6.67
CA LYS A 13 7.19 8.47 -7.84
C LYS A 13 8.18 8.58 -8.99
N PRO A 14 9.05 7.61 -9.28
CA PRO A 14 9.81 7.60 -10.53
C PRO A 14 8.90 7.40 -11.76
N TYR A 15 7.59 7.21 -11.55
CA TYR A 15 6.61 6.84 -12.57
C TYR A 15 5.89 8.03 -13.24
N GLN A 16 6.36 9.25 -13.03
CA GLN A 16 5.64 10.48 -13.41
C GLN A 16 5.34 10.63 -14.93
N ASN A 17 5.83 9.74 -15.79
CA ASN A 17 5.61 9.82 -17.24
C ASN A 17 5.18 8.50 -17.91
N ASN A 18 4.41 7.66 -17.21
CA ASN A 18 3.89 6.41 -17.78
C ASN A 18 2.43 6.53 -18.25
N LEU A 19 2.04 5.71 -19.23
CA LEU A 19 0.68 5.72 -19.80
C LEU A 19 -0.39 5.46 -18.73
N LEU A 20 -0.04 4.65 -17.73
CA LEU A 20 -0.88 4.34 -16.58
C LEU A 20 -0.98 5.49 -15.58
N THR A 21 -0.09 6.49 -15.55
CA THR A 21 -0.17 7.57 -14.55
C THR A 21 -0.96 8.80 -15.03
N LYS A 22 -1.38 8.82 -16.30
CA LYS A 22 -2.14 9.93 -16.88
C LYS A 22 -3.59 9.93 -16.43
N SER A 23 -4.23 11.11 -16.39
CA SER A 23 -5.59 11.30 -15.87
C SER A 23 -6.65 10.45 -16.58
N TYR A 24 -6.53 10.25 -17.89
CA TYR A 24 -7.46 9.42 -18.66
C TYR A 24 -7.42 7.93 -18.28
N ALA A 25 -6.34 7.44 -17.66
CA ALA A 25 -6.22 6.06 -17.22
C ALA A 25 -6.93 5.78 -15.90
N LEU A 26 -7.47 6.81 -15.22
CA LEU A 26 -8.09 6.63 -13.91
C LEU A 26 -9.39 5.80 -13.97
N TYR A 27 -10.30 6.12 -14.90
CA TYR A 27 -11.58 5.39 -15.02
C TYR A 27 -11.38 3.92 -15.42
N PRO A 28 -10.54 3.58 -16.42
CA PRO A 28 -10.23 2.19 -16.73
C PRO A 28 -9.69 1.39 -15.54
N LYS A 29 -8.85 1.99 -14.69
CA LYS A 29 -8.34 1.32 -13.49
C LYS A 29 -9.40 1.11 -12.42
N LEU A 30 -10.30 2.07 -12.22
CA LEU A 30 -11.42 1.90 -11.28
C LEU A 30 -12.34 0.77 -11.75
N ILE A 31 -12.66 0.74 -13.04
CA ILE A 31 -13.41 -0.37 -13.65
C ILE A 31 -12.67 -1.69 -13.43
N TYR A 32 -11.35 -1.71 -13.66
CA TYR A 32 -10.53 -2.90 -13.43
C TYR A 32 -10.51 -3.35 -11.96
N LEU A 33 -10.48 -2.41 -11.01
CA LEU A 33 -10.55 -2.70 -9.58
C LEU A 33 -11.91 -3.29 -9.19
N ILE A 34 -13.00 -2.71 -9.69
CA ILE A 34 -14.35 -3.22 -9.50
C ILE A 34 -14.48 -4.62 -10.10
N LEU A 35 -13.99 -4.82 -11.33
CA LEU A 35 -13.97 -6.13 -11.98
C LEU A 35 -13.18 -7.16 -11.17
N GLY A 36 -12.05 -6.77 -10.59
CA GLY A 36 -11.25 -7.62 -9.70
C GLY A 36 -12.04 -8.11 -8.49
N VAL A 37 -12.84 -7.24 -7.87
CA VAL A 37 -13.71 -7.63 -6.75
C VAL A 37 -14.86 -8.51 -7.24
N MET A 38 -15.49 -8.12 -8.36
CA MET A 38 -16.66 -8.81 -8.91
C MET A 38 -16.34 -10.23 -9.39
N ILE A 39 -15.10 -10.52 -9.80
CA ILE A 39 -14.77 -11.82 -10.39
C ILE A 39 -15.01 -12.99 -9.45
N TRP A 40 -14.93 -12.74 -8.14
CA TRP A 40 -15.31 -13.70 -7.10
C TRP A 40 -16.72 -14.26 -7.28
N PHE A 41 -17.66 -13.42 -7.72
CA PHE A 41 -19.06 -13.80 -7.92
C PHE A 41 -19.30 -14.47 -9.27
N PHE A 42 -18.51 -14.13 -10.29
CA PHE A 42 -18.76 -14.56 -11.68
C PHE A 42 -17.96 -15.80 -12.10
N SER A 43 -16.78 -16.04 -11.54
CA SER A 43 -15.95 -17.18 -11.92
C SER A 43 -15.21 -17.78 -10.73
N LYS A 44 -15.34 -19.10 -10.60
CA LYS A 44 -14.53 -19.93 -9.68
C LYS A 44 -13.47 -20.74 -10.45
N ASP A 45 -13.16 -20.33 -11.67
CA ASP A 45 -12.19 -21.03 -12.50
C ASP A 45 -10.77 -20.57 -12.19
N LEU A 46 -9.96 -21.52 -11.75
CA LEU A 46 -8.60 -21.29 -11.28
C LEU A 46 -7.72 -20.62 -12.36
N ILE A 47 -7.95 -20.95 -13.64
CA ILE A 47 -7.23 -20.38 -14.78
C ILE A 47 -7.44 -18.87 -14.87
N VAL A 48 -8.65 -18.38 -14.61
CA VAL A 48 -8.97 -16.94 -14.69
C VAL A 48 -8.17 -16.15 -13.67
N TYR A 49 -8.09 -16.65 -12.43
CA TYR A 49 -7.31 -16.01 -11.36
C TYR A 49 -5.81 -15.95 -11.69
N ILE A 50 -5.23 -17.06 -12.18
CA ILE A 50 -3.82 -17.11 -12.57
C ILE A 50 -3.54 -16.08 -13.69
N LEU A 51 -4.40 -16.04 -14.71
CA LEU A 51 -4.21 -15.18 -15.87
C LEU A 51 -4.30 -13.70 -15.47
N MET A 52 -5.24 -13.33 -14.61
CA MET A 52 -5.32 -11.97 -14.09
C MET A 52 -4.15 -11.60 -13.18
N ILE A 53 -3.68 -12.51 -12.32
CA ILE A 53 -2.49 -12.27 -11.49
C ILE A 53 -1.28 -12.01 -12.40
N ALA A 54 -1.10 -12.83 -13.45
CA ALA A 54 -0.03 -12.63 -14.42
C ALA A 54 -0.11 -11.27 -15.11
N ILE A 55 -1.30 -10.84 -15.54
CA ILE A 55 -1.51 -9.50 -16.11
C ILE A 55 -1.14 -8.40 -15.10
N ASN A 56 -1.55 -8.52 -13.84
CA ASN A 56 -1.22 -7.54 -12.80
C ASN A 56 0.28 -7.45 -12.54
N ILE A 57 0.97 -8.60 -12.48
CA ILE A 57 2.43 -8.66 -12.33
C ILE A 57 3.12 -7.99 -13.51
N LEU A 58 2.65 -8.22 -14.75
CA LEU A 58 3.17 -7.56 -15.95
C LEU A 58 2.97 -6.04 -15.91
N LEU A 59 1.79 -5.57 -15.48
CA LEU A 59 1.50 -4.14 -15.35
C LEU A 59 2.34 -3.47 -14.25
N LEU A 60 2.55 -4.15 -13.11
CA LEU A 60 3.44 -3.70 -12.05
C LEU A 60 4.91 -3.70 -12.48
N ALA A 61 5.34 -4.69 -13.27
CA ALA A 61 6.66 -4.75 -13.86
C ALA A 61 6.88 -3.64 -14.91
N TYR A 62 5.84 -3.28 -15.67
CA TYR A 62 5.86 -2.13 -16.58
C TYR A 62 6.05 -0.81 -15.80
N LEU A 63 5.43 -0.70 -14.63
CA LEU A 63 5.71 0.35 -13.66
C LEU A 63 7.05 0.15 -12.93
N ARG A 64 7.96 -0.72 -13.37
CA ARG A 64 9.26 -0.98 -12.72
C ARG A 64 9.19 -1.22 -11.20
N ALA A 65 8.05 -1.65 -10.66
CA ALA A 65 7.81 -1.84 -9.24
C ALA A 65 8.21 -3.26 -8.78
N TYR A 66 9.36 -3.75 -9.24
CA TYR A 66 9.79 -5.14 -9.06
C TYR A 66 9.96 -5.52 -7.59
N ARG A 67 10.48 -4.59 -6.78
CA ARG A 67 10.64 -4.78 -5.34
C ARG A 67 9.29 -4.90 -4.65
N THR A 68 8.33 -4.06 -5.03
CA THR A 68 6.97 -4.13 -4.49
C THR A 68 6.30 -5.47 -4.80
N ILE A 69 6.51 -6.03 -6.00
CA ILE A 69 6.01 -7.38 -6.36
C ILE A 69 6.61 -8.46 -5.46
N LEU A 70 7.93 -8.45 -5.26
CA LEU A 70 8.60 -9.45 -4.41
C LEU A 70 8.15 -9.33 -2.94
N THR A 71 7.98 -8.10 -2.47
CA THR A 71 7.51 -7.78 -1.13
C THR A 71 6.10 -8.29 -0.90
N SER A 72 5.18 -7.98 -1.82
CA SER A 72 3.79 -8.40 -1.70
C SER A 72 3.66 -9.91 -1.76
N LEU A 73 4.42 -10.57 -2.63
CA LEU A 73 4.48 -12.03 -2.70
C LEU A 73 4.99 -12.65 -1.40
N SER A 74 6.06 -12.09 -0.81
CA SER A 74 6.62 -12.57 0.45
C SER A 74 5.63 -12.44 1.61
N ILE A 75 4.98 -11.28 1.74
CA ILE A 75 3.97 -11.05 2.79
C ILE A 75 2.80 -12.02 2.61
N TRP A 76 2.31 -12.14 1.38
CA TRP A 76 1.19 -13.02 1.06
C TRP A 76 1.51 -14.50 1.34
N LEU A 77 2.66 -14.99 0.86
CA LEU A 77 3.11 -16.36 1.14
C LEU A 77 3.25 -16.60 2.64
N SER A 78 3.85 -15.67 3.39
CA SER A 78 4.01 -15.83 4.84
C SER A 78 2.68 -15.92 5.58
N THR A 79 1.66 -15.19 5.12
CA THR A 79 0.33 -15.16 5.74
C THR A 79 -0.44 -16.46 5.46
N PHE A 80 -0.39 -16.94 4.21
CA PHE A 80 -1.17 -18.12 3.79
C PHE A 80 -0.43 -19.45 3.93
N ALA A 81 0.89 -19.45 4.13
CA ALA A 81 1.67 -20.66 4.39
C ALA A 81 1.15 -21.42 5.62
N VAL A 82 0.76 -20.69 6.68
CA VAL A 82 0.20 -21.28 7.90
C VAL A 82 -1.14 -21.97 7.61
N ILE A 83 -2.00 -21.33 6.82
CA ILE A 83 -3.32 -21.87 6.45
C ILE A 83 -3.16 -23.13 5.60
N ILE A 84 -2.29 -23.10 4.59
CA ILE A 84 -2.00 -24.25 3.72
C ILE A 84 -1.39 -25.40 4.54
N PHE A 85 -0.49 -25.09 5.48
CA PHE A 85 0.14 -26.09 6.33
C PHE A 85 -0.87 -26.79 7.25
N ILE A 86 -1.76 -26.03 7.88
CA ILE A 86 -2.84 -26.58 8.71
C ILE A 86 -3.76 -27.45 7.86
N ASP A 87 -4.24 -26.96 6.72
CA ASP A 87 -5.13 -27.72 5.84
C ASP A 87 -4.48 -28.99 5.27
N TYR A 88 -3.17 -28.97 5.06
CA TYR A 88 -2.40 -30.14 4.65
C TYR A 88 -2.34 -31.20 5.76
N ILE A 89 -2.07 -30.80 7.02
CA ILE A 89 -2.04 -31.71 8.17
C ILE A 89 -3.40 -32.38 8.37
N PHE A 90 -4.49 -31.63 8.26
CA PHE A 90 -5.85 -32.15 8.45
C PHE A 90 -6.43 -32.83 7.20
N MET A 91 -5.69 -32.87 6.08
CA MET A 91 -6.16 -33.36 4.78
C MET A 91 -7.50 -32.72 4.33
N THR A 92 -7.72 -31.46 4.69
CA THR A 92 -8.95 -30.70 4.41
C THR A 92 -8.83 -29.79 3.18
N LEU A 93 -7.72 -29.88 2.44
CA LEU A 93 -7.42 -28.99 1.32
C LEU A 93 -8.47 -29.12 0.19
N LYS A 94 -9.41 -28.17 0.15
CA LYS A 94 -10.42 -28.08 -0.90
C LYS A 94 -9.96 -27.13 -2.01
N LYS A 95 -10.45 -27.37 -3.23
CA LYS A 95 -10.25 -26.46 -4.38
C LYS A 95 -10.67 -25.02 -4.06
N GLU A 96 -11.74 -24.86 -3.27
CA GLU A 96 -12.26 -23.56 -2.87
C GLU A 96 -11.27 -22.78 -2.01
N THR A 97 -10.54 -23.43 -1.10
CA THR A 97 -9.50 -22.78 -0.29
C THR A 97 -8.40 -22.21 -1.19
N ILE A 98 -7.96 -22.96 -2.21
CA ILE A 98 -6.95 -22.51 -3.16
C ILE A 98 -7.44 -21.29 -3.96
N ILE A 99 -8.71 -21.29 -4.38
CA ILE A 99 -9.31 -20.17 -5.10
C ILE A 99 -9.39 -18.93 -4.20
N ASN A 100 -9.75 -19.08 -2.92
CA ASN A 100 -9.80 -17.96 -1.96
C ASN A 100 -8.41 -17.35 -1.75
N ILE A 101 -7.40 -18.21 -1.62
CA ILE A 101 -6.02 -17.82 -1.47
C ILE A 101 -5.58 -17.03 -2.73
N LEU A 102 -5.83 -17.54 -3.94
CA LEU A 102 -5.51 -16.83 -5.18
C LEU A 102 -6.28 -15.51 -5.33
N TYR A 103 -7.57 -15.47 -4.97
CA TYR A 103 -8.37 -14.26 -4.98
C TYR A 103 -7.82 -13.18 -4.05
N SER A 104 -7.34 -13.57 -2.85
CA SER A 104 -6.70 -12.63 -1.93
C SER A 104 -5.42 -12.02 -2.51
N TYR A 105 -4.65 -12.79 -3.29
CA TYR A 105 -3.46 -12.26 -3.97
C TYR A 105 -3.83 -11.35 -5.14
N LEU A 106 -4.85 -11.72 -5.90
CA LEU A 106 -5.35 -10.93 -7.01
C LEU A 106 -5.84 -9.56 -6.53
N THR A 107 -6.65 -9.52 -5.47
CA THR A 107 -7.15 -8.26 -4.90
C THR A 107 -6.01 -7.40 -4.36
N LEU A 108 -5.04 -7.99 -3.67
CA LEU A 108 -3.83 -7.29 -3.21
C LEU A 108 -3.06 -6.64 -4.36
N THR A 109 -2.79 -7.40 -5.45
CA THR A 109 -2.01 -6.89 -6.60
C THR A 109 -2.75 -5.83 -7.40
N ILE A 110 -4.07 -5.95 -7.56
CA ILE A 110 -4.92 -4.94 -8.20
C ILE A 110 -4.94 -3.63 -7.37
N SER A 111 -5.09 -3.73 -6.04
CA SER A 111 -5.04 -2.56 -5.17
C SER A 111 -3.67 -1.88 -5.22
N LEU A 112 -2.58 -2.64 -5.16
CA LEU A 112 -1.23 -2.10 -5.30
C LEU A 112 -1.04 -1.38 -6.64
N LEU A 113 -1.50 -1.98 -7.74
CA LEU A 113 -1.45 -1.36 -9.06
C LEU A 113 -2.21 -0.02 -9.08
N TYR A 114 -3.39 0.02 -8.48
CA TYR A 114 -4.19 1.25 -8.37
C TYR A 114 -3.46 2.34 -7.57
N TYR A 115 -2.94 2.01 -6.38
CA TYR A 115 -2.27 2.98 -5.51
C TYR A 115 -0.95 3.52 -6.08
N LEU A 116 -0.13 2.65 -6.68
CA LEU A 116 1.15 3.06 -7.25
C LEU A 116 0.94 3.95 -8.49
N SER A 117 0.01 3.56 -9.35
CA SER A 117 -0.22 4.24 -10.63
C SER A 117 -1.09 5.50 -10.51
N THR A 118 -1.77 5.75 -9.38
CA THR A 118 -2.69 6.88 -9.24
C THR A 118 -2.07 7.97 -8.36
N PRO A 119 -1.84 9.19 -8.87
CA PRO A 119 -1.37 10.31 -8.06
C PRO A 119 -2.46 10.88 -7.16
N ALA A 120 -2.05 11.42 -6.01
CA ALA A 120 -2.94 11.93 -4.95
C ALA A 120 -3.92 13.02 -5.43
N HIS A 121 -3.49 13.88 -6.36
CA HIS A 121 -4.34 14.97 -6.87
C HIS A 121 -5.53 14.44 -7.68
N GLN A 122 -5.36 13.35 -8.44
CA GLN A 122 -6.44 12.73 -9.20
C GLN A 122 -7.51 12.10 -8.28
N LEU A 123 -7.12 11.58 -7.11
CA LEU A 123 -8.07 11.11 -6.10
C LEU A 123 -8.87 12.27 -5.50
N ARG A 124 -8.23 13.43 -5.28
CA ARG A 124 -8.88 14.65 -4.78
C ARG A 124 -9.86 15.23 -5.81
N GLU A 125 -9.53 15.19 -7.09
CA GLU A 125 -10.47 15.58 -8.16
C GLU A 125 -11.70 14.66 -8.22
N LEU A 126 -11.51 13.36 -7.99
CA LEU A 126 -12.61 12.39 -8.09
C LEU A 126 -13.57 12.40 -6.90
N PHE A 127 -13.02 12.44 -5.70
CA PHE A 127 -13.79 12.30 -4.45
C PHE A 127 -14.02 13.63 -3.73
N GLY A 128 -13.49 14.73 -4.27
CA GLY A 128 -13.50 16.03 -3.60
C GLY A 128 -12.61 16.07 -2.35
N THR A 129 -12.73 17.16 -1.59
CA THR A 129 -12.04 17.34 -0.30
C THR A 129 -12.85 16.67 0.80
N ASN A 130 -12.70 15.36 0.94
CA ASN A 130 -13.41 14.55 1.94
C ASN A 130 -12.40 13.93 2.93
N ILE A 131 -12.91 13.38 4.04
CA ILE A 131 -12.09 12.73 5.08
C ILE A 131 -11.10 11.73 4.47
N LEU A 132 -11.52 10.95 3.47
CA LEU A 132 -10.67 9.99 2.78
C LEU A 132 -9.46 10.63 2.06
N THR A 133 -9.66 11.77 1.38
CA THR A 133 -8.58 12.45 0.65
C THR A 133 -7.64 13.20 1.60
N LEU A 134 -8.17 13.70 2.72
CA LEU A 134 -7.38 14.21 3.84
C LEU A 134 -6.54 13.10 4.48
N SER A 135 -7.16 11.98 4.87
CA SER A 135 -6.48 10.82 5.44
C SER A 135 -5.37 10.30 4.55
N TYR A 136 -5.60 10.18 3.23
CA TYR A 136 -4.57 9.77 2.29
C TYR A 136 -3.37 10.75 2.24
N THR A 137 -3.66 12.05 2.27
CA THR A 137 -2.62 13.10 2.29
C THR A 137 -1.80 13.04 3.59
N LEU A 138 -2.48 12.85 4.72
CA LEU A 138 -1.86 12.71 6.04
C LEU A 138 -1.01 11.44 6.12
N ILE A 139 -1.49 10.30 5.64
CA ILE A 139 -0.71 9.04 5.58
C ILE A 139 0.58 9.26 4.78
N ARG A 140 0.51 9.95 3.63
CA ARG A 140 1.71 10.21 2.82
C ARG A 140 2.69 11.14 3.53
N SER A 141 2.18 12.17 4.21
CA SER A 141 2.99 13.07 5.03
C SER A 141 3.68 12.30 6.17
N PHE A 142 2.92 11.43 6.84
CA PHE A 142 3.40 10.58 7.92
C PHE A 142 4.49 9.61 7.44
N ILE A 143 4.32 8.96 6.29
CA ILE A 143 5.35 8.07 5.72
C ILE A 143 6.66 8.83 5.47
N ARG A 144 6.59 10.07 4.99
CA ARG A 144 7.78 10.90 4.77
C ARG A 144 8.46 11.24 6.10
N GLU A 145 7.68 11.57 7.11
CA GLU A 145 8.18 11.86 8.45
C GLU A 145 8.81 10.63 9.14
N VAL A 146 8.26 9.44 8.90
CA VAL A 146 8.87 8.15 9.30
C VAL A 146 10.24 7.99 8.65
N LEU A 147 10.38 8.27 7.35
CA LEU A 147 11.67 8.20 6.68
C LEU A 147 12.67 9.21 7.23
N ASP A 148 12.28 10.48 7.34
CA ASP A 148 13.15 11.54 7.86
C ASP A 148 13.63 11.23 9.29
N THR A 149 12.75 10.63 10.10
CA THR A 149 13.08 10.18 11.46
C THR A 149 14.06 8.99 11.43
N LEU A 150 13.84 8.03 10.55
CA LEU A 150 14.75 6.90 10.37
C LEU A 150 16.13 7.35 9.88
N ASP A 151 16.18 8.28 8.93
CA ASP A 151 17.41 8.92 8.44
C ASP A 151 18.15 9.66 9.55
N SER A 152 17.44 10.48 10.32
CA SER A 152 18.02 11.21 11.46
C SER A 152 18.60 10.28 12.52
N MET A 153 17.91 9.18 12.81
CA MET A 153 18.37 8.16 13.76
C MET A 153 19.59 7.40 13.23
N GLU A 154 19.59 7.04 11.94
CA GLU A 154 20.72 6.38 11.28
C GLU A 154 21.99 7.26 11.29
N VAL A 155 21.86 8.55 11.01
CA VAL A 155 22.96 9.54 11.13
C VAL A 155 23.50 9.64 12.55
N ARG A 156 22.64 9.42 13.56
CA ARG A 156 23.02 9.39 14.98
C ARG A 156 23.63 8.04 15.42
N GLY A 157 23.85 7.12 14.49
CA GLY A 157 24.45 5.80 14.76
C GLY A 157 23.47 4.75 15.29
N TYR A 158 22.16 5.00 15.24
CA TYR A 158 21.17 4.00 15.62
C TYR A 158 20.93 3.00 14.49
N GLU A 159 21.63 1.87 14.53
CA GLU A 159 21.30 0.74 13.66
C GLU A 159 20.03 0.02 14.15
N THR A 160 18.96 0.13 13.35
CA THR A 160 17.64 -0.47 13.61
C THR A 160 17.51 -1.94 13.14
N LYS A 161 18.57 -2.52 12.55
CA LYS A 161 18.49 -3.80 11.82
C LYS A 161 18.06 -5.02 12.65
N TYR A 162 18.28 -5.05 13.96
CA TYR A 162 18.18 -6.30 14.74
C TYR A 162 17.52 -6.20 16.12
N ASN A 163 16.98 -5.05 16.52
CA ASN A 163 16.39 -4.93 17.86
C ASN A 163 15.05 -4.16 17.85
N PHE A 164 13.96 -4.87 18.16
CA PHE A 164 12.62 -4.30 18.27
C PHE A 164 12.54 -3.15 19.27
N LEU A 165 13.30 -3.21 20.37
CA LEU A 165 13.33 -2.14 21.38
C LEU A 165 13.87 -0.81 20.81
N ARG A 166 14.68 -0.84 19.75
CA ARG A 166 15.18 0.38 19.08
C ARG A 166 14.10 1.04 18.21
N TYR A 167 13.09 0.30 17.77
CA TYR A 167 11.93 0.89 17.09
C TYR A 167 11.04 1.68 18.05
N VAL A 168 11.09 1.41 19.36
CA VAL A 168 10.33 2.17 20.38
C VAL A 168 10.74 3.64 20.37
N GLY A 169 12.03 3.96 20.23
CA GLY A 169 12.52 5.34 20.15
C GLY A 169 12.04 6.07 18.89
N VAL A 170 11.96 5.35 17.77
CA VAL A 170 11.41 5.85 16.50
C VAL A 170 9.92 6.14 16.65
N ILE A 171 9.17 5.19 17.21
CA ILE A 171 7.72 5.35 17.46
C ILE A 171 7.46 6.52 18.40
N TYR A 172 8.21 6.65 19.49
CA TYR A 172 8.07 7.76 20.43
C TYR A 172 8.31 9.12 19.77
N THR A 173 9.35 9.23 18.93
CA THR A 173 9.67 10.47 18.21
C THR A 173 8.57 10.82 17.20
N LEU A 174 8.02 9.81 16.51
CA LEU A 174 6.90 10.00 15.58
C LEU A 174 5.63 10.47 16.28
N PHE A 175 5.29 9.90 17.44
CA PHE A 175 4.15 10.35 18.23
C PHE A 175 4.31 11.80 18.67
N ARG A 176 5.48 12.16 19.19
CA ARG A 176 5.76 13.52 19.65
C ARG A 176 5.73 14.54 18.52
N ASN A 177 6.28 14.20 17.35
CA ASN A 177 6.21 15.08 16.18
C ASN A 177 4.76 15.22 15.68
N SER A 178 3.99 14.13 15.67
CA SER A 178 2.58 14.14 15.27
C SER A 178 1.74 15.02 16.19
N GLU A 179 1.97 14.97 17.51
CA GLU A 179 1.33 15.83 18.50
C GLU A 179 1.64 17.31 18.25
N THR A 180 2.92 17.67 18.07
CA THR A 180 3.30 19.06 17.77
C THR A 180 2.67 19.57 16.46
N ARG A 181 2.56 18.72 15.43
CA ARG A 181 1.91 19.07 14.17
C ARG A 181 0.41 19.21 14.32
N ALA A 182 -0.24 18.37 15.12
CA ALA A 182 -1.68 18.49 15.39
C ALA A 182 -1.99 19.84 16.06
N LEU A 183 -1.19 20.23 17.05
CA LEU A 183 -1.32 21.53 17.72
C LEU A 183 -1.14 22.71 16.74
N VAL A 184 -0.08 22.69 15.92
CA VAL A 184 0.16 23.74 14.91
C VAL A 184 -0.97 23.78 13.86
N LEU A 185 -1.50 22.62 13.47
CA LEU A 185 -2.61 22.55 12.52
C LEU A 185 -3.89 23.10 13.12
N GLU A 186 -4.17 22.77 14.39
CA GLU A 186 -5.30 23.29 15.14
C GLU A 186 -5.23 24.81 15.27
N GLU A 187 -4.07 25.34 15.66
CA GLU A 187 -3.83 26.79 15.71
C GLU A 187 -4.02 27.44 14.33
N ALA A 188 -3.48 26.84 13.27
CA ALA A 188 -3.62 27.36 11.91
C ALA A 188 -5.07 27.31 11.39
N LEU A 189 -5.86 26.32 11.81
CA LEU A 189 -7.28 26.20 11.48
C LEU A 189 -8.11 27.23 12.26
N LYS A 190 -7.82 27.42 13.55
CA LYS A 190 -8.43 28.47 14.39
C LYS A 190 -8.19 29.87 13.81
N VAL A 191 -6.96 30.16 13.40
CA VAL A 191 -6.60 31.43 12.74
C VAL A 191 -7.33 31.64 11.41
N ARG A 192 -7.74 30.56 10.73
CA ARG A 192 -8.51 30.61 9.48
C ARG A 192 -10.02 30.67 9.68
N GLY A 193 -10.49 30.85 10.91
CA GLY A 193 -11.92 30.95 11.23
C GLY A 193 -12.67 29.63 11.20
N ALA A 194 -11.96 28.50 11.31
CA ALA A 194 -12.58 27.25 11.72
C ALA A 194 -12.80 27.32 13.24
N GLU A 195 -13.84 28.02 13.67
CA GLU A 195 -14.29 28.02 15.06
C GLU A 195 -15.16 26.79 15.34
N GLU A 196 -15.13 26.35 16.61
CA GLU A 196 -15.61 25.08 17.18
C GLU A 196 -16.98 24.57 16.71
#